data_AF-A0A444UP59-F1
#
_entry.id   AF-A0A444UP59-F1
#
_cell.length_a   1.000
_cell.length_b   1.000
_cell.length_c   1.000
_cell.angle_alpha   90.00
_cell.angle_beta   90.00
_cell.angle_gamma   90.00
#
_symmetry.space_group_name_H-M   'P 1'
#
loop_
_entity.id
_entity.type
_entity.pdbx_description
1 polymer ?
#
loop_
_entity_poly.entity_id
_entity_poly.type
_entity_poly.pdbx_seq_one_letter_code
_entity_poly.pdbx_strand_id
1 'polypeptide(L)'
;MDLDSTPQFRRFLCDSPLEPENPSDGPDCGYGSFHQQYCLNGKIIAVGVIDILPACVSSVYLYYDPDYSGMCLGVYSALRELAFTRQLHEKAPRLRYYYMGFYIHSCPKMRYKGQYRPSDLLCPETYVWVPIERCLPKLDLTRYSRFNETPEAVDVSRVKELGKVLVLHKRTVMPYLLYARKRTGPSDEETVLQYAGLVGQQCAERMLLYRA
;
A
#
# COMPACT_ATOMS: atom_id res chain seq x y z
N MET A 1 -15.32 -2.11 12.90
CA MET A 1 -14.39 -1.16 13.51
C MET A 1 -15.25 0.04 13.78
N ASP A 2 -15.83 0.10 14.97
CA ASP A 2 -16.80 1.14 15.31
C ASP A 2 -16.04 2.45 15.47
N LEU A 3 -16.25 3.36 14.53
CA LEU A 3 -15.73 4.73 14.60
C LEU A 3 -16.63 5.49 15.59
N ASP A 4 -16.61 5.09 16.86
CA ASP A 4 -17.56 5.51 17.91
C ASP A 4 -17.41 6.99 18.32
N SER A 5 -16.42 7.69 17.78
CA SER A 5 -16.23 9.11 18.03
C SER A 5 -15.83 9.86 16.76
N THR A 6 -16.37 11.06 16.61
CA THR A 6 -16.03 11.98 15.51
C THR A 6 -14.51 12.13 15.29
N PRO A 7 -13.65 12.21 16.32
CA PRO A 7 -12.19 12.27 16.13
C PRO A 7 -11.60 11.03 15.46
N GLN A 8 -12.08 9.82 15.82
CA GLN A 8 -11.62 8.58 15.19
C GLN A 8 -12.05 8.51 13.72
N PHE A 9 -13.29 8.90 13.43
CA PHE A 9 -13.79 9.00 12.05
C PHE A 9 -12.92 9.95 11.21
N ARG A 10 -12.65 11.16 11.73
CA ARG A 10 -11.81 12.15 11.03
C ARG A 10 -10.42 11.62 10.78
N ARG A 11 -9.75 11.08 11.82
CA ARG A 11 -8.40 10.54 11.70
C ARG A 11 -8.30 9.40 10.69
N PHE A 12 -9.35 8.59 10.55
CA PHE A 12 -9.33 7.41 9.67
C PHE A 12 -9.77 7.72 8.24
N LEU A 13 -10.77 8.58 8.03
CA LEU A 13 -11.41 8.79 6.73
C LEU A 13 -11.30 10.19 6.17
N CYS A 14 -10.93 11.20 6.97
CA CYS A 14 -10.88 12.60 6.53
C CYS A 14 -9.46 13.15 6.50
N ASP A 15 -8.69 12.90 7.54
CA ASP A 15 -7.34 13.40 7.68
C ASP A 15 -6.40 12.52 6.85
N SER A 16 -5.61 13.13 5.97
CA SER A 16 -4.62 12.44 5.17
C SER A 16 -3.22 12.94 5.49
N PRO A 17 -2.23 12.04 5.59
CA PRO A 17 -0.82 12.44 5.69
C PRO A 17 -0.24 12.85 4.33
N LEU A 18 -0.98 12.70 3.23
CA LEU A 18 -0.54 13.13 1.90
C LEU A 18 -0.71 14.63 1.74
N GLU A 19 0.37 15.32 1.40
CA GLU A 19 0.32 16.72 1.00
C GLU A 19 -0.22 16.81 -0.44
N PRO A 20 -1.30 17.57 -0.68
CA PRO A 20 -1.84 17.72 -2.03
C PRO A 20 -0.87 18.46 -2.96
N GLU A 21 -0.73 17.98 -4.19
CA GLU A 21 0.16 18.55 -5.20
C GLU A 21 -0.56 18.74 -6.54
N ASN A 22 -0.39 19.91 -7.16
CA ASN A 22 -0.98 20.25 -8.46
C ASN A 22 0.10 20.62 -9.49
N PRO A 23 0.96 19.67 -9.91
CA PRO A 23 1.96 19.97 -10.92
C PRO A 23 1.31 20.14 -12.30
N SER A 24 1.95 20.89 -13.19
CA SER A 24 1.42 21.18 -14.54
C SER A 24 1.28 19.95 -15.44
N ASP A 25 2.03 18.87 -15.15
CA ASP A 25 1.95 17.57 -15.84
C ASP A 25 1.07 16.54 -15.09
N GLY A 26 0.34 16.99 -14.06
CA GLY A 26 -0.58 16.19 -13.26
C GLY A 26 -2.02 16.21 -13.77
N PRO A 27 -2.91 15.43 -13.14
CA PRO A 27 -4.34 15.50 -13.42
C PRO A 27 -4.92 16.84 -12.95
N ASP A 28 -6.01 17.32 -13.58
CA ASP A 28 -6.63 18.60 -13.22
C ASP A 28 -7.06 18.68 -11.75
N CYS A 29 -7.45 17.54 -11.16
CA CYS A 29 -7.86 17.46 -9.76
C CYS A 29 -6.70 17.45 -8.77
N GLY A 30 -5.46 17.30 -9.25
CA GLY A 30 -4.29 17.14 -8.40
C GLY A 30 -4.04 15.72 -7.91
N TYR A 31 -2.90 15.58 -7.24
CA TYR A 31 -2.55 14.45 -6.41
C TYR A 31 -2.97 14.70 -4.95
N GLY A 32 -3.30 13.62 -4.23
CA GLY A 32 -3.75 13.69 -2.84
C GLY A 32 -4.86 12.69 -2.54
N SER A 33 -5.54 12.88 -1.40
CA SER A 33 -6.66 12.04 -0.96
C SER A 33 -8.01 12.69 -1.26
N PHE A 34 -8.96 11.91 -1.76
CA PHE A 34 -10.26 12.39 -2.22
C PHE A 34 -11.39 11.48 -1.75
N HIS A 35 -12.60 12.04 -1.66
CA HIS A 35 -13.84 11.28 -1.50
C HIS A 35 -14.61 11.23 -2.81
N GLN A 36 -14.80 10.03 -3.32
CA GLN A 36 -15.68 9.74 -4.45
C GLN A 36 -17.09 9.46 -3.94
N GLN A 37 -18.03 10.36 -4.25
CA GLN A 37 -19.41 10.25 -3.82
C GLN A 37 -20.26 9.53 -4.86
N TYR A 38 -21.01 8.53 -4.42
CA TYR A 38 -21.95 7.78 -5.24
C TYR A 38 -23.37 8.19 -4.88
N CYS A 39 -24.03 8.90 -5.79
CA CYS A 39 -25.36 9.45 -5.57
C CYS A 39 -26.43 8.72 -6.40
N LEU A 40 -27.57 8.40 -5.76
CA LEU A 40 -28.75 7.84 -6.40
C LEU A 40 -29.97 8.68 -5.98
N ASN A 41 -30.68 9.25 -6.95
CA ASN A 41 -31.84 10.11 -6.73
C ASN A 41 -31.58 11.25 -5.72
N GLY A 42 -30.39 11.86 -5.79
CA GLY A 42 -29.99 12.95 -4.90
C GLY A 42 -29.51 12.52 -3.51
N LYS A 43 -29.54 11.22 -3.17
CA LYS A 43 -29.00 10.67 -1.92
C LYS A 43 -27.61 10.09 -2.15
N ILE A 44 -26.65 10.39 -1.27
CA ILE A 44 -25.36 9.69 -1.25
C ILE A 44 -25.60 8.29 -0.67
N ILE A 45 -25.30 7.25 -1.46
CA ILE A 45 -25.49 5.85 -1.08
C ILE A 45 -24.16 5.13 -0.81
N ALA A 46 -23.04 5.67 -1.28
CA ALA A 46 -21.71 5.19 -0.96
C ALA A 46 -20.66 6.30 -1.06
N VAL A 47 -19.55 6.11 -0.35
CA VAL A 47 -18.37 6.98 -0.44
C VAL A 47 -17.12 6.11 -0.54
N GLY A 48 -16.38 6.29 -1.63
CA GLY A 48 -15.04 5.75 -1.80
C GLY A 48 -14.01 6.77 -1.29
N VAL A 49 -13.06 6.33 -0.47
CA VAL A 49 -11.86 7.09 -0.12
C VAL A 49 -10.75 6.60 -1.03
N ILE A 50 -10.21 7.49 -1.85
CA ILE A 50 -9.19 7.17 -2.84
C ILE A 50 -8.00 8.12 -2.72
N ASP A 51 -6.81 7.62 -3.04
CA ASP A 51 -5.63 8.47 -3.25
C ASP A 51 -5.31 8.52 -4.73
N ILE A 52 -5.09 9.73 -5.26
CA ILE A 52 -4.58 9.95 -6.61
C ILE A 52 -3.09 10.25 -6.47
N LEU A 53 -2.27 9.34 -6.98
CA LEU A 53 -0.81 9.37 -6.86
C LEU A 53 -0.17 9.43 -8.25
N PRO A 54 1.12 9.84 -8.36
CA PRO A 54 1.79 10.00 -9.65
C PRO A 54 1.77 8.76 -10.57
N ALA A 55 1.67 7.55 -10.00
CA ALA A 55 1.65 6.31 -10.76
C ALA A 55 0.28 5.60 -10.77
N CYS A 56 -0.63 5.93 -9.83
CA CYS A 56 -1.86 5.16 -9.64
C CYS A 56 -3.01 5.93 -9.00
N VAL A 57 -4.22 5.40 -9.16
CA VAL A 57 -5.33 5.61 -8.21
C VAL A 57 -5.31 4.45 -7.21
N SER A 58 -5.35 4.75 -5.93
CA SER A 58 -5.38 3.77 -4.84
C SER A 58 -6.73 3.78 -4.14
N SER A 59 -7.39 2.63 -4.11
CA SER A 59 -8.63 2.43 -3.35
C SER A 59 -8.28 2.19 -1.87
N VAL A 60 -8.57 3.18 -1.02
CA VAL A 60 -8.22 3.12 0.41
C VAL A 60 -9.34 2.47 1.20
N TYR A 61 -10.56 2.97 1.03
CA TYR A 61 -11.71 2.49 1.78
C TYR A 61 -13.02 2.73 1.01
N LEU A 62 -14.01 1.89 1.25
CA LEU A 62 -15.37 2.08 0.72
C LEU A 62 -16.36 1.76 1.82
N TYR A 63 -17.29 2.68 2.05
CA TYR A 63 -18.45 2.46 2.90
C TYR A 63 -19.71 2.90 2.18
N TYR A 64 -20.82 2.27 2.51
CA TYR A 64 -22.08 2.48 1.84
C TYR A 64 -23.25 2.28 2.80
N ASP A 65 -24.39 2.84 2.41
CA ASP A 65 -25.64 2.72 3.13
C ASP A 65 -26.13 1.25 3.06
N PRO A 66 -26.30 0.55 4.20
CA PRO A 66 -26.66 -0.86 4.25
C PRO A 66 -27.94 -1.24 3.49
N ASP A 67 -28.87 -0.29 3.33
CA ASP A 67 -30.10 -0.49 2.55
C ASP A 67 -29.81 -0.83 1.07
N TYR A 68 -28.61 -0.50 0.59
CA TYR A 68 -28.15 -0.75 -0.78
C TYR A 68 -27.16 -1.92 -0.88
N SER A 69 -27.03 -2.74 0.16
CA SER A 69 -26.11 -3.90 0.20
C SER A 69 -26.31 -4.90 -0.95
N GLY A 70 -27.52 -5.00 -1.51
CA GLY A 70 -27.83 -5.83 -2.67
C GLY A 70 -27.26 -5.33 -4.01
N MET A 71 -26.69 -4.12 -4.06
CA MET A 71 -26.22 -3.49 -5.32
C MET A 71 -24.75 -3.78 -5.64
N CYS A 72 -24.06 -4.61 -4.86
CA CYS A 72 -22.64 -4.95 -5.09
C CYS A 72 -21.74 -3.70 -5.23
N LEU A 73 -21.96 -2.68 -4.40
CA LEU A 73 -21.32 -1.36 -4.54
C LEU A 73 -19.78 -1.41 -4.52
N GLY A 74 -19.16 -2.42 -3.90
CA GLY A 74 -17.72 -2.67 -3.98
C GLY A 74 -17.23 -2.96 -5.40
N VAL A 75 -17.96 -3.79 -6.15
CA VAL A 75 -17.64 -4.12 -7.54
C VAL A 75 -17.86 -2.89 -8.43
N TYR A 76 -18.95 -2.17 -8.21
CA TYR A 76 -19.25 -0.94 -8.94
C TYR A 76 -18.19 0.14 -8.71
N SER A 77 -17.79 0.37 -7.46
CA SER A 77 -16.73 1.32 -7.10
C SER A 77 -15.44 1.00 -7.83
N ALA A 78 -15.01 -0.27 -7.80
CA ALA A 78 -13.80 -0.70 -8.50
C ALA A 78 -13.86 -0.48 -10.02
N LEU A 79 -15.01 -0.69 -10.66
CA LEU A 79 -15.18 -0.39 -12.09
C LEU A 79 -15.12 1.11 -12.38
N ARG A 80 -15.70 1.94 -11.49
CA ARG A 80 -15.67 3.40 -11.60
C ARG A 80 -14.26 3.95 -11.39
N GLU A 81 -13.54 3.45 -10.39
CA GLU A 81 -12.15 3.81 -10.12
C GLU A 81 -11.21 3.38 -11.27
N LEU A 82 -11.44 2.21 -11.88
CA LEU A 82 -10.73 1.78 -13.08
C LEU A 82 -10.98 2.70 -14.27
N ALA A 83 -12.26 3.04 -14.53
CA ALA A 83 -12.61 3.99 -15.59
C ALA A 83 -12.00 5.37 -15.33
N PHE A 84 -12.01 5.83 -14.09
CA PHE A 84 -11.42 7.10 -13.69
C PHE A 84 -9.90 7.10 -13.86
N THR A 85 -9.22 6.02 -13.46
CA THR A 85 -7.77 5.84 -13.69
C THR A 85 -7.41 6.01 -15.17
N ARG A 86 -8.22 5.44 -16.07
CA ARG A 86 -8.02 5.57 -17.51
C ARG A 86 -8.20 7.02 -17.99
N GLN A 87 -9.18 7.73 -17.46
CA GLN A 87 -9.40 9.14 -17.79
C GLN A 87 -8.23 10.01 -17.31
N LEU A 88 -7.74 9.79 -16.09
CA LEU A 88 -6.59 10.52 -15.56
C LEU A 88 -5.32 10.23 -16.36
N HIS A 89 -5.13 8.98 -16.81
CA HIS A 89 -4.00 8.56 -17.64
C HIS A 89 -3.85 9.37 -18.94
N GLU A 90 -4.96 9.80 -19.55
CA GLU A 90 -4.95 10.59 -20.78
C GLU A 90 -4.22 11.94 -20.59
N LYS A 91 -4.27 12.50 -19.39
CA LYS A 91 -3.59 13.75 -19.03
C LYS A 91 -2.25 13.54 -18.33
N ALA A 92 -2.16 12.51 -17.49
CA ALA A 92 -0.97 12.16 -16.72
C ALA A 92 -0.52 10.73 -17.09
N PRO A 93 0.27 10.54 -18.17
CA PRO A 93 0.65 9.20 -18.67
C PRO A 93 1.41 8.32 -17.67
N ARG A 94 2.00 8.93 -16.63
CA ARG A 94 2.66 8.19 -15.53
C ARG A 94 1.63 7.46 -14.65
N LEU A 95 0.46 8.05 -14.45
CA LEU A 95 -0.67 7.47 -13.72
C LEU A 95 -1.33 6.45 -14.62
N ARG A 96 -1.03 5.16 -14.40
CA ARG A 96 -1.51 4.08 -15.28
C ARG A 96 -1.97 2.82 -14.54
N TYR A 97 -1.82 2.82 -13.22
CA TYR A 97 -2.18 1.68 -12.38
C TYR A 97 -3.39 2.00 -11.52
N TYR A 98 -4.23 1.00 -11.30
CA TYR A 98 -5.29 1.05 -10.30
C TYR A 98 -4.94 0.06 -9.19
N TYR A 99 -4.73 0.58 -7.98
CA TYR A 99 -4.37 -0.22 -6.82
C TYR A 99 -5.60 -0.50 -5.96
N MET A 100 -6.13 -1.72 -6.07
CA MET A 100 -7.31 -2.17 -5.30
C MET A 100 -7.01 -2.46 -3.82
N GLY A 101 -5.79 -2.19 -3.35
CA GLY A 101 -5.33 -2.61 -2.03
C GLY A 101 -5.04 -4.11 -1.94
N PHE A 102 -5.02 -4.62 -0.71
CA PHE A 102 -4.69 -6.03 -0.46
C PHE A 102 -5.65 -7.00 -1.15
N TYR A 103 -5.14 -8.20 -1.44
CA TYR A 103 -5.90 -9.37 -1.86
C TYR A 103 -5.62 -10.53 -0.90
N ILE A 104 -6.64 -10.94 -0.15
CA ILE A 104 -6.57 -12.10 0.74
C ILE A 104 -7.41 -13.20 0.11
N HIS A 105 -6.74 -14.20 -0.47
CA HIS A 105 -7.39 -15.25 -1.24
C HIS A 105 -8.44 -16.04 -0.45
N SER A 106 -8.19 -16.27 0.84
CA SER A 106 -9.12 -16.96 1.74
C SER A 106 -10.29 -16.12 2.22
N CYS A 107 -10.33 -14.81 1.93
CA CYS A 107 -11.41 -13.91 2.37
C CYS A 107 -12.49 -13.80 1.28
N PRO A 108 -13.72 -14.30 1.50
CA PRO A 108 -14.78 -14.27 0.49
C PRO A 108 -15.10 -12.85 0.01
N LYS A 109 -15.05 -11.85 0.90
CA LYS A 109 -15.29 -10.43 0.58
C LYS A 109 -14.24 -9.83 -0.35
N MET A 110 -13.08 -10.46 -0.51
CA MET A 110 -11.98 -9.97 -1.34
C MET A 110 -11.76 -10.82 -2.60
N ARG A 111 -12.44 -11.98 -2.73
CA ARG A 111 -12.30 -12.88 -3.88
C ARG A 111 -12.62 -12.20 -5.21
N TYR A 112 -13.57 -11.26 -5.24
CA TYR A 112 -13.95 -10.53 -6.46
C TYR A 112 -12.78 -9.76 -7.09
N LYS A 113 -11.83 -9.25 -6.27
CA LYS A 113 -10.64 -8.55 -6.78
C LYS A 113 -9.78 -9.44 -7.66
N GLY A 114 -9.82 -10.75 -7.43
CA GLY A 114 -9.11 -11.74 -8.22
C GLY A 114 -9.72 -12.02 -9.60
N GLN A 115 -10.80 -11.33 -10.00
CA GLN A 115 -11.48 -11.51 -11.28
C GLN A 115 -11.14 -10.42 -12.31
N TYR A 116 -10.56 -9.29 -11.90
CA TYR A 116 -10.18 -8.22 -12.83
C TYR A 116 -8.93 -8.59 -13.61
N ARG A 117 -8.88 -8.26 -14.91
CA ARG A 117 -7.75 -8.56 -15.79
C ARG A 117 -7.44 -7.41 -16.75
N PRO A 118 -6.16 -7.20 -17.11
CA PRO A 118 -4.97 -7.79 -16.49
C PRO A 118 -4.76 -7.29 -15.05
N SER A 119 -4.12 -8.08 -14.19
CA SER A 119 -3.78 -7.67 -12.82
C SER A 119 -2.61 -8.47 -12.26
N ASP A 120 -1.86 -7.87 -11.34
CA ASP A 120 -0.70 -8.48 -10.71
C ASP A 120 -0.86 -8.58 -9.19
N LEU A 121 -0.19 -9.57 -8.59
CA LEU A 121 0.02 -9.66 -7.15
C LEU A 121 1.51 -9.50 -6.83
N LEU A 122 1.81 -8.81 -5.72
CA LEU A 122 3.17 -8.65 -5.22
C LEU A 122 3.66 -9.97 -4.59
N CYS A 123 4.80 -10.48 -5.05
CA CYS A 123 5.41 -11.67 -4.47
C CYS A 123 5.86 -11.39 -3.02
N PRO A 124 5.44 -12.20 -2.02
CA PRO A 124 5.73 -11.92 -0.61
C PRO A 124 7.21 -12.04 -0.24
N GLU A 125 8.03 -12.70 -1.05
CA GLU A 125 9.46 -12.93 -0.76
C GLU A 125 10.43 -12.06 -1.55
N THR A 126 10.05 -11.66 -2.76
CA THR A 126 10.96 -10.97 -3.69
C THR A 126 10.46 -9.58 -4.07
N TYR A 127 9.24 -9.21 -3.64
CA TYR A 127 8.59 -7.93 -3.92
C TYR A 127 8.54 -7.53 -5.40
N VAL A 128 8.46 -8.53 -6.29
CA VAL A 128 8.18 -8.34 -7.71
C VAL A 128 6.69 -8.57 -7.98
N TRP A 129 6.13 -7.79 -8.91
CA TRP A 129 4.75 -7.98 -9.39
C TRP A 129 4.68 -9.19 -10.32
N VAL A 130 3.74 -10.10 -10.08
CA VAL A 130 3.54 -11.33 -10.86
C VAL A 130 2.08 -11.38 -11.32
N PRO A 131 1.81 -11.74 -12.59
CA PRO A 131 0.45 -11.88 -13.11
C PRO A 131 -0.39 -12.79 -12.22
N ILE A 132 -1.58 -12.33 -11.85
CA ILE A 132 -2.43 -13.00 -10.87
C ILE A 132 -2.79 -14.43 -11.29
N GLU A 133 -2.86 -14.72 -12.59
CA GLU A 133 -3.16 -16.04 -13.14
C GLU A 133 -2.10 -17.08 -12.75
N ARG A 134 -0.85 -16.66 -12.55
CA ARG A 134 0.23 -17.52 -12.06
C ARG A 134 0.21 -17.68 -10.54
N CYS A 135 -0.40 -16.72 -9.85
CA CYS A 135 -0.47 -16.68 -8.40
C CYS A 135 -1.64 -17.52 -7.85
N LEU A 136 -2.82 -17.45 -8.50
CA LEU A 136 -4.04 -18.08 -8.00
C LEU A 136 -3.92 -19.60 -7.80
N PRO A 137 -3.39 -20.40 -8.76
CA PRO A 137 -3.26 -21.85 -8.55
C PRO A 137 -2.39 -22.21 -7.34
N LYS A 138 -1.38 -21.39 -7.03
CA LYS A 138 -0.53 -21.58 -5.84
C LYS A 138 -1.32 -21.29 -4.57
N LEU A 139 -2.14 -20.23 -4.57
CA LEU A 139 -2.96 -19.81 -3.43
C LEU A 139 -4.16 -20.74 -3.16
N ASP A 140 -4.66 -21.42 -4.19
CA ASP A 140 -5.69 -22.46 -4.03
C ASP A 140 -5.12 -23.70 -3.27
N LEU A 141 -3.80 -23.95 -3.37
CA LEU A 141 -3.12 -25.07 -2.70
C LEU A 141 -2.63 -24.72 -1.29
N THR A 142 -2.04 -23.54 -1.11
CA THR A 142 -1.46 -23.13 0.17
C THR A 142 -1.80 -21.68 0.51
N ARG A 143 -1.98 -21.37 1.80
CA ARG A 143 -2.25 -19.99 2.25
C ARG A 143 -1.10 -19.03 2.00
N TYR A 144 0.11 -19.56 1.95
CA TYR A 144 1.34 -18.82 1.66
C TYR A 144 2.06 -19.52 0.51
N SER A 145 2.42 -18.75 -0.52
CA SER A 145 3.17 -19.27 -1.65
C SER A 145 4.08 -18.18 -2.22
N ARG A 146 5.30 -18.56 -2.58
CA ARG A 146 6.18 -17.72 -3.37
C ARG A 146 5.66 -17.62 -4.81
N PHE A 147 5.42 -16.41 -5.30
CA PHE A 147 4.91 -16.21 -6.66
C PHE A 147 6.02 -16.19 -7.71
N ASN A 148 7.16 -15.57 -7.40
CA ASN A 148 8.31 -15.53 -8.30
C ASN A 148 8.88 -16.95 -8.52
N GLU A 149 8.93 -17.36 -9.79
CA GLU A 149 9.32 -18.70 -10.21
C GLU A 149 10.85 -18.91 -10.23
N THR A 150 11.64 -17.84 -10.24
CA THR A 150 13.11 -17.93 -10.16
C THR A 150 13.52 -18.30 -8.73
N PRO A 151 14.09 -19.50 -8.48
CA PRO A 151 14.40 -19.96 -7.13
C PRO A 151 15.45 -19.10 -6.42
N GLU A 152 16.46 -18.64 -7.15
CA GLU A 152 17.58 -17.85 -6.62
C GLU A 152 17.23 -16.36 -6.48
N ALA A 153 16.05 -15.93 -6.96
CA ALA A 153 15.65 -14.54 -6.84
C ALA A 153 15.50 -14.17 -5.35
N VAL A 154 15.95 -12.98 -5.01
CA VAL A 154 15.78 -12.40 -3.67
C VAL A 154 15.21 -11.00 -3.84
N ASP A 155 14.68 -10.45 -2.77
CA ASP A 155 14.35 -9.02 -2.74
C ASP A 155 15.58 -8.20 -3.18
N VAL A 156 15.41 -7.38 -4.22
CA VAL A 156 16.44 -6.48 -4.73
C VAL A 156 16.85 -5.46 -3.66
N SER A 157 15.91 -5.10 -2.78
CA SER A 157 16.10 -4.23 -1.64
C SER A 157 16.59 -4.96 -0.39
N ARG A 158 16.91 -6.26 -0.46
CA ARG A 158 17.45 -7.00 0.68
C ARG A 158 18.69 -6.30 1.25
N VAL A 159 18.80 -6.31 2.57
CA VAL A 159 19.93 -5.73 3.31
C VAL A 159 21.24 -6.38 2.86
N LYS A 160 22.18 -5.54 2.42
CA LYS A 160 23.55 -5.94 2.06
C LYS A 160 24.57 -5.40 3.06
N GLU A 161 24.29 -4.24 3.64
CA GLU A 161 25.21 -3.50 4.49
C GLU A 161 24.49 -3.03 5.76
N LEU A 162 24.49 -3.89 6.78
CA LEU A 162 23.86 -3.58 8.07
C LEU A 162 24.46 -2.32 8.72
N GLY A 163 25.73 -2.04 8.48
CA GLY A 163 26.43 -0.87 9.01
C GLY A 163 25.86 0.49 8.55
N LYS A 164 25.13 0.53 7.42
CA LYS A 164 24.52 1.74 6.86
C LYS A 164 23.15 2.08 7.44
N VAL A 165 22.53 1.17 8.20
CA VAL A 165 21.24 1.42 8.85
C VAL A 165 21.35 2.66 9.74
N LEU A 166 20.43 3.62 9.59
CA LEU A 166 20.43 4.83 10.41
C LEU A 166 19.80 4.56 11.77
N VAL A 167 20.54 4.88 12.83
CA VAL A 167 20.12 4.75 14.23
C VAL A 167 19.99 6.13 14.85
N LEU A 168 18.89 6.37 15.55
CA LEU A 168 18.70 7.52 16.43
C LEU A 168 18.95 7.06 17.88
N HIS A 169 20.06 7.50 18.46
CA HIS A 169 20.43 7.22 19.85
C HIS A 169 20.85 8.51 20.56
N LYS A 170 20.29 8.78 21.74
CA LYS A 170 20.57 9.99 22.54
C LYS A 170 20.52 11.28 21.69
N ARG A 171 19.45 11.44 20.91
CA ARG A 171 19.21 12.58 19.98
C ARG A 171 20.27 12.75 18.88
N THR A 172 21.13 11.76 18.68
CA THR A 172 22.14 11.76 17.61
C THR A 172 21.78 10.71 16.57
N VAL A 173 21.76 11.11 15.31
CA VAL A 173 21.60 10.19 14.17
C VAL A 173 22.98 9.72 13.73
N MET A 174 23.18 8.41 13.59
CA MET A 174 24.42 7.84 13.07
C MET A 174 24.19 6.47 12.41
N PRO A 175 25.08 6.05 11.48
CA PRO A 175 25.06 4.69 10.97
C PRO A 175 25.27 3.66 12.08
N TYR A 176 24.64 2.49 11.95
CA TYR A 176 24.76 1.38 12.89
C TYR A 176 26.21 0.98 13.13
N LEU A 177 27.09 1.07 12.13
CA LEU A 177 28.53 0.80 12.28
C LEU A 177 29.19 1.68 13.36
N LEU A 178 28.81 2.95 13.46
CA LEU A 178 29.33 3.87 14.47
C LEU A 178 28.67 3.65 15.82
N TYR A 179 27.35 3.41 15.82
CA TYR A 179 26.60 3.12 17.03
C TYR A 179 27.10 1.83 17.72
N ALA A 180 27.32 0.76 16.97
CA ALA A 180 27.80 -0.52 17.49
C ALA A 180 29.17 -0.41 18.18
N ARG A 181 30.03 0.53 17.74
CA ARG A 181 31.32 0.83 18.37
C ARG A 181 31.20 1.68 19.63
N LYS A 182 30.15 2.50 19.74
CA LYS A 182 29.93 3.44 20.85
C LYS A 182 29.03 2.88 21.94
N ARG A 183 28.21 1.87 21.64
CA ARG A 183 27.28 1.31 22.64
C ARG A 183 28.04 0.58 23.74
N THR A 184 27.48 0.65 24.93
CA THR A 184 27.91 -0.11 26.10
C THR A 184 26.79 -1.11 26.43
N GLY A 185 27.06 -2.42 26.36
CA GLY A 185 26.07 -3.46 26.68
C GLY A 185 26.01 -4.62 25.67
N PRO A 186 25.01 -5.51 25.78
CA PRO A 186 24.84 -6.65 24.90
C PRO A 186 24.55 -6.23 23.45
N SER A 187 24.81 -7.15 22.51
CA SER A 187 24.58 -6.90 21.09
C SER A 187 23.10 -6.80 20.75
N ASP A 188 22.71 -5.72 20.06
CA ASP A 188 21.39 -5.55 19.46
C ASP A 188 21.39 -5.83 17.95
N GLU A 189 22.48 -6.42 17.43
CA GLU A 189 22.67 -6.71 16.01
C GLU A 189 21.57 -7.56 15.42
N GLU A 190 21.10 -8.58 16.14
CA GLU A 190 19.99 -9.44 15.69
C GLU A 190 18.71 -8.63 15.48
N THR A 191 18.40 -7.72 16.41
CA THR A 191 17.23 -6.85 16.29
C THR A 191 17.38 -5.85 15.15
N VAL A 192 18.59 -5.31 14.93
CA VAL A 192 18.85 -4.40 13.80
C VAL A 192 18.78 -5.15 12.47
N LEU A 193 19.27 -6.39 12.41
CA LEU A 193 19.19 -7.25 11.23
C LEU A 193 17.74 -7.61 10.91
N GLN A 194 16.95 -7.96 11.93
CA GLN A 194 15.51 -8.22 11.77
C GLN A 194 14.79 -6.97 11.24
N TYR A 195 15.02 -5.81 11.85
CA TYR A 195 14.45 -4.54 11.38
C TYR A 195 14.81 -4.27 9.92
N ALA A 196 16.10 -4.31 9.60
CA ALA A 196 16.58 -4.02 8.26
C ALA A 196 16.02 -5.03 7.25
N GLY A 197 15.91 -6.30 7.63
CA GLY A 197 15.29 -7.34 6.81
C GLY A 197 13.80 -7.11 6.52
N LEU A 198 13.07 -6.44 7.42
CA LEU A 198 11.66 -6.10 7.22
C LEU A 198 11.47 -4.89 6.30
N VAL A 199 12.31 -3.86 6.43
CA VAL A 199 12.14 -2.59 5.67
C VAL A 199 12.93 -2.56 4.36
N GLY A 200 13.97 -3.38 4.23
CA GLY A 200 14.92 -3.34 3.11
C GLY A 200 15.99 -2.25 3.26
N GLN A 201 17.10 -2.39 2.55
CA GLN A 201 18.29 -1.52 2.62
C GLN A 201 17.94 -0.05 2.35
N GLN A 202 17.19 0.25 1.28
CA GLN A 202 16.87 1.62 0.89
C GLN A 202 16.08 2.37 1.96
N CYS A 203 15.12 1.69 2.59
CA CYS A 203 14.34 2.25 3.68
C CYS A 203 15.19 2.37 4.95
N ALA A 204 15.99 1.36 5.27
CA ALA A 204 16.83 1.35 6.48
C ALA A 204 17.91 2.46 6.48
N GLU A 205 18.29 2.97 5.30
CA GLU A 205 19.20 4.11 5.13
C GLU A 205 18.51 5.48 5.21
N ARG A 206 17.17 5.53 5.21
CA ARG A 206 16.37 6.77 5.21
C ARG A 206 15.50 6.92 6.44
N MET A 207 15.07 5.81 7.03
CA MET A 207 14.30 5.74 8.26
C MET A 207 15.23 5.67 9.46
N LEU A 208 14.80 6.25 10.58
CA LEU A 208 15.57 6.24 11.82
C LEU A 208 15.09 5.09 12.71
N LEU A 209 15.98 4.13 12.96
CA LEU A 209 15.77 3.11 13.96
C LEU A 209 16.07 3.69 15.35
N TYR A 210 15.03 3.88 16.16
CA TYR A 210 15.21 4.40 17.52
C TYR A 210 15.86 3.35 18.43
N ARG A 211 16.89 3.79 19.17
CA ARG A 211 17.57 3.01 20.22
C ARG A 211 17.76 3.89 21.45
N ALA A 212 17.13 3.46 22.55
CA ALA A 212 17.21 4.14 23.85
C ALA A 212 18.64 4.13 24.41
#